data_AF-A0AAV5A6Q2-F1
#
_entry.id   AF-A0AAV5A6Q2-F1
#
_cell.length_a   1.000
_cell.length_b   1.000
_cell.length_c   1.000
_cell.angle_alpha   90.00
_cell.angle_beta   90.00
_cell.angle_gamma   90.00
#
_symmetry.space_group_name_H-M   'P 1'
#
loop_
_entity.id
_entity.type
_entity.pdbx_description
1 polymer ?
#
loop_
_entity_poly.entity_id
_entity_poly.type
_entity_poly.pdbx_seq_one_letter_code
_entity_poly.pdbx_strand_id
1 'polypeptide(L)'
;MSTIAQFRTRDWGMEWCRFKLDLPESARYTPRSEPPDGIRERNWYLKGDTSDLEVWELDVPPNTWLDPRTLTYANRPKRKEHIFSFKVSSNKTLVSREFPCKGDQIGSFEFFCVSPGCIVDIWQDKQLPPIGLSIEQRSSV
;
A
#
# COMPACT_ATOMS: atom_id res chain seq x y z
N MET A 1 0.71 14.26 -1.19
CA MET A 1 -0.19 13.61 -0.20
C MET A 1 0.45 12.30 0.23
N SER A 2 0.29 11.90 1.50
CA SER A 2 0.91 10.68 2.03
C SER A 2 -0.09 9.84 2.82
N THR A 3 0.04 8.52 2.74
CA THR A 3 -0.67 7.56 3.58
C THR A 3 0.34 6.67 4.28
N ILE A 4 0.13 6.41 5.57
CA ILE A 4 0.94 5.44 6.32
C ILE A 4 0.14 4.15 6.47
N ALA A 5 0.76 3.02 6.15
CA ALA A 5 0.17 1.70 6.32
C ALA A 5 1.12 0.79 7.12
N GLN A 6 0.54 -0.07 7.95
CA GLN A 6 1.28 -1.06 8.73
C GLN A 6 0.89 -2.47 8.30
N PHE A 7 1.90 -3.32 8.07
CA PHE A 7 1.72 -4.71 7.68
C PHE A 7 2.34 -5.60 8.74
N ARG A 8 1.63 -6.67 9.12
CA ARG A 8 2.16 -7.70 10.01
C ARG A 8 2.57 -8.92 9.19
N THR A 9 3.84 -9.25 9.21
CA THR A 9 4.34 -10.55 8.76
C THR A 9 4.01 -11.60 9.83
N ARG A 10 3.63 -12.81 9.42
CA ARG A 10 3.26 -13.88 10.35
C ARG A 10 4.00 -15.17 10.09
N ASP A 11 4.33 -15.45 8.84
CA ASP A 11 4.88 -16.74 8.47
C ASP A 11 6.37 -16.83 8.82
N TRP A 12 6.72 -17.86 9.59
CA TRP A 12 8.11 -18.17 9.95
C TRP A 12 8.84 -18.80 8.75
N GLY A 13 10.12 -18.47 8.55
CA GLY A 13 10.90 -18.93 7.39
C GLY A 13 10.57 -18.21 6.07
N MET A 14 9.77 -17.14 6.14
CA MET A 14 9.37 -16.31 4.99
C MET A 14 9.87 -14.87 5.15
N GLU A 15 11.21 -14.71 5.19
CA GLU A 15 11.86 -13.46 5.60
C GLU A 15 12.10 -12.44 4.48
N TRP A 16 11.58 -12.72 3.28
CA TRP A 16 11.60 -11.80 2.15
C TRP A 16 10.18 -11.36 1.83
N CYS A 17 9.98 -10.06 1.65
CA CYS A 17 8.69 -9.49 1.29
C CYS A 17 8.79 -8.73 -0.02
N ARG A 18 7.66 -8.64 -0.71
CA ARG A 18 7.48 -7.69 -1.80
C ARG A 18 6.09 -7.08 -1.73
N PHE A 19 5.97 -5.83 -2.13
CA PHE A 19 4.68 -5.22 -2.34
C PHE A 19 4.13 -5.62 -3.69
N LYS A 20 2.83 -5.87 -3.71
CA LYS A 20 2.06 -6.08 -4.93
C LYS A 20 0.91 -5.09 -4.94
N LEU A 21 0.75 -4.41 -6.06
CA LEU A 21 -0.37 -3.52 -6.32
C LEU A 21 -1.14 -4.05 -7.52
N ASP A 22 -2.40 -4.42 -7.33
CA ASP A 22 -3.26 -4.93 -8.40
C ASP A 22 -4.52 -4.07 -8.56
N LEU A 23 -4.66 -3.42 -9.72
CA LEU A 23 -5.76 -2.50 -10.01
C LEU A 23 -6.53 -2.97 -11.27
N PRO A 24 -7.43 -3.97 -11.14
CA PRO A 24 -8.17 -4.49 -12.29
C PRO A 24 -9.19 -3.45 -12.79
N GLU A 25 -9.31 -3.29 -14.11
CA GLU A 25 -10.23 -2.30 -14.71
C GLU A 25 -11.69 -2.52 -14.29
N SER A 26 -12.09 -3.78 -14.02
CA SER A 26 -13.44 -4.12 -13.54
C SER A 26 -13.78 -3.50 -12.17
N ALA A 27 -12.78 -3.10 -11.38
CA ALA A 27 -12.96 -2.46 -10.07
C ALA A 27 -12.74 -0.93 -10.14
N ARG A 28 -12.64 -0.34 -11.33
CA ARG A 28 -12.44 1.11 -11.45
C ARG A 28 -13.67 1.88 -10.97
N TYR A 29 -13.47 2.78 -10.02
CA TYR A 29 -14.48 3.74 -9.62
C TYR A 29 -14.55 4.90 -10.61
N THR A 30 -15.75 5.12 -11.16
CA THR A 30 -16.06 6.34 -11.90
C THR A 30 -17.11 7.15 -11.14
N PRO A 31 -16.84 8.41 -10.73
CA PRO A 31 -17.78 9.24 -9.96
C PRO A 31 -19.15 9.48 -10.61
N ARG A 32 -19.32 9.08 -11.88
CA ARG A 32 -20.52 9.33 -12.70
C ARG A 32 -21.50 8.15 -12.71
N SER A 33 -21.11 6.99 -12.18
CA SER A 33 -21.95 5.80 -12.07
C SER A 33 -22.26 5.55 -10.60
N GLU A 34 -23.54 5.50 -10.24
CA GLU A 34 -23.93 4.90 -8.96
C GLU A 34 -23.46 3.44 -8.96
N PRO A 35 -22.83 2.94 -7.87
CA PRO A 35 -22.48 1.54 -7.77
C PRO A 35 -23.77 0.71 -7.92
N PRO A 36 -23.80 -0.32 -8.79
CA PRO A 36 -25.01 -1.10 -9.08
C PRO A 36 -25.74 -1.63 -7.83
N ASP A 37 -24.98 -1.89 -6.76
CA ASP A 37 -25.47 -2.51 -5.53
C ASP A 37 -25.25 -1.65 -4.28
N GLY A 38 -24.88 -0.37 -4.43
CA GLY A 38 -24.50 0.49 -3.29
C GLY A 38 -23.20 0.09 -2.56
N ILE A 39 -22.57 -1.02 -2.96
CA ILE A 39 -21.32 -1.53 -2.40
C ILE A 39 -20.16 -0.69 -2.93
N ARG A 40 -19.66 0.23 -2.10
CA ARG A 40 -18.48 1.07 -2.38
C ARG A 40 -17.16 0.37 -2.04
N GLU A 41 -17.18 -0.87 -1.61
CA GLU A 41 -16.12 -1.42 -0.74
C GLU A 41 -14.98 -2.13 -1.48
N ARG A 42 -15.00 -2.17 -2.81
CA ARG A 42 -13.94 -2.83 -3.60
C ARG A 42 -13.68 -2.12 -4.92
N ASN A 43 -13.06 -0.94 -4.85
CA ASN A 43 -12.78 -0.14 -6.02
C ASN A 43 -11.49 0.66 -5.89
N TRP A 44 -11.10 1.30 -6.98
CA TRP A 44 -9.98 2.21 -6.99
C TRP A 44 -10.25 3.43 -7.86
N TYR A 45 -9.63 4.55 -7.52
CA TYR A 45 -9.71 5.80 -8.25
C TYR A 45 -8.31 6.41 -8.38
N LEU A 46 -7.93 6.74 -9.61
CA LEU A 46 -6.69 7.45 -9.94
C LEU A 46 -7.02 8.83 -10.50
N LYS A 47 -6.30 9.86 -10.04
CA LYS A 47 -6.39 11.23 -10.57
C LYS A 47 -5.01 11.86 -10.64
N GLY A 48 -4.83 12.71 -11.66
CA GLY A 48 -3.57 13.43 -11.87
C GLY A 48 -2.48 12.52 -12.38
N ASP A 49 -1.23 12.93 -12.14
CA ASP A 49 -0.06 12.14 -12.51
C ASP A 49 0.29 11.15 -11.39
N THR A 50 0.10 9.86 -11.67
CA THR A 50 0.37 8.76 -10.73
C THR A 50 1.65 7.99 -11.07
N SER A 51 2.57 8.60 -11.83
CA SER A 51 3.82 7.95 -12.24
C SER A 51 4.81 7.75 -11.10
N ASP A 52 4.71 8.56 -10.05
CA ASP A 52 5.72 8.64 -8.99
C ASP A 52 5.07 8.48 -7.61
N LEU A 53 4.55 7.28 -7.36
CA LEU A 53 4.15 6.84 -6.02
C LEU A 53 5.35 6.19 -5.32
N GLU A 54 5.97 6.89 -4.40
CA GLU A 54 7.09 6.38 -3.61
C GLU A 54 6.62 5.60 -2.38
N VAL A 55 7.40 4.60 -1.99
CA VAL A 55 7.20 3.86 -0.75
C VAL A 55 8.47 3.88 0.09
N TRP A 56 8.31 4.35 1.31
CA TRP A 56 9.36 4.51 2.30
C TRP A 56 9.08 3.65 3.51
N GLU A 57 10.09 2.93 4.02
CA GLU A 57 10.04 2.37 5.37
C GLU A 57 10.16 3.51 6.38
N LEU A 58 9.37 3.43 7.44
CA LEU A 58 9.38 4.39 8.54
C LEU A 58 10.22 3.89 9.71
N ASP A 59 10.89 4.82 10.38
CA ASP A 59 11.65 4.56 11.61
C ASP A 59 10.70 4.39 12.80
N VAL A 60 10.12 3.19 12.89
CA VAL A 60 9.22 2.76 13.97
C VAL A 60 9.81 1.51 14.60
N PRO A 61 9.88 1.42 15.95
CA PRO A 61 10.36 0.22 16.60
C PRO A 61 9.58 -1.02 16.15
N PRO A 62 10.24 -2.17 15.93
CA PRO A 62 9.56 -3.40 15.55
C PRO A 62 8.43 -3.74 16.52
N ASN A 63 7.36 -4.36 16.02
CA ASN A 63 6.20 -4.79 16.81
C ASN A 63 5.38 -3.64 17.46
N THR A 64 5.55 -2.41 16.96
CA THR A 64 4.79 -1.25 17.43
C THR A 64 3.69 -0.88 16.44
N TRP A 65 2.43 -0.89 16.90
CA TRP A 65 1.32 -0.28 16.18
C TRP A 65 1.32 1.23 16.43
N LEU A 66 1.19 2.01 15.37
CA LEU A 66 0.97 3.45 15.48
C LEU A 66 -0.48 3.69 15.91
N ASP A 67 -0.72 4.58 16.87
CA ASP A 67 -2.07 4.99 17.23
C ASP A 67 -2.55 6.10 16.26
N PRO A 68 -3.49 5.81 15.34
CA PRO A 68 -3.94 6.79 14.36
C PRO A 68 -4.64 8.00 15.00
N ARG A 69 -5.07 7.92 16.27
CA ARG A 69 -5.72 9.03 16.99
C ARG A 69 -4.74 10.06 17.50
N THR A 70 -3.48 9.67 17.70
CA THR A 70 -2.41 10.56 18.20
C THR A 70 -1.43 10.94 17.10
N LEU A 71 -1.48 10.25 15.95
CA LEU A 71 -0.64 10.53 14.80
C LEU A 71 -1.04 11.87 14.15
N THR A 72 -0.06 12.74 13.98
CA THR A 72 -0.17 14.06 13.37
C THR A 72 1.00 14.28 12.42
N TYR A 73 0.95 15.33 11.60
CA TYR A 73 2.08 15.71 10.77
C TYR A 73 3.37 15.99 11.57
N ALA A 74 3.22 16.50 12.80
CA ALA A 74 4.36 16.90 13.64
C ALA A 74 5.08 15.72 14.31
N ASN A 75 4.35 14.66 14.66
CA ASN A 75 4.90 13.48 15.36
C ASN A 75 4.92 12.21 14.51
N ARG A 76 4.64 12.30 13.21
CA ARG A 76 4.78 11.16 12.30
C ARG A 76 6.22 10.63 12.34
N PRO A 77 6.42 9.30 12.25
CA PRO A 77 7.74 8.71 12.12
C PRO A 77 8.53 9.28 10.94
N LYS A 78 9.85 9.32 11.08
CA LYS A 78 10.73 9.75 9.99
C LYS A 78 10.87 8.62 8.95
N ARG A 79 11.12 9.00 7.70
CA ARG A 79 11.52 8.05 6.65
C ARG A 79 12.89 7.48 6.99
N LYS A 80 13.01 6.16 6.97
CA LYS A 80 14.24 5.42 7.23
C LYS A 80 14.94 5.03 5.93
N GLU A 81 14.21 4.37 5.03
CA GLU A 81 14.75 3.86 3.77
C GLU A 81 13.73 3.97 2.64
N HIS A 82 14.19 4.31 1.43
CA HIS A 82 13.37 4.26 0.22
C HIS A 82 13.36 2.82 -0.31
N ILE A 83 12.17 2.20 -0.36
CA ILE A 83 12.07 0.80 -0.76
C ILE A 83 11.89 0.70 -2.27
N PHE A 84 10.96 1.47 -2.85
CA PHE A 84 10.67 1.50 -4.30
C PHE A 84 9.77 2.68 -4.70
N SER A 85 9.63 2.87 -6.01
CA SER A 85 8.67 3.80 -6.63
C SER A 85 7.80 3.05 -7.64
N PHE A 86 6.49 3.30 -7.63
CA PHE A 86 5.53 2.72 -8.56
C PHE A 86 5.02 3.75 -9.56
N LYS A 87 5.04 3.37 -10.84
CA LYS A 87 4.24 4.01 -11.89
C LYS A 87 2.87 3.38 -11.92
N VAL A 88 1.95 3.90 -11.12
CA VAL A 88 0.60 3.36 -10.96
C VAL A 88 -0.21 3.63 -12.22
N SER A 89 -0.77 2.57 -12.80
CA SER A 89 -1.64 2.63 -13.97
C SER A 89 -2.70 1.53 -13.90
N SER A 90 -3.83 1.72 -14.58
CA SER A 90 -4.89 0.72 -14.57
C SER A 90 -4.52 -0.55 -15.34
N ASN A 91 -5.18 -1.66 -14.97
CA ASN A 91 -5.05 -2.97 -15.59
C ASN A 91 -3.59 -3.50 -15.65
N LYS A 92 -2.78 -3.13 -14.66
CA LYS A 92 -1.43 -3.63 -14.47
C LYS A 92 -1.24 -4.05 -13.02
N THR A 93 -0.67 -5.23 -12.84
CA THR A 93 -0.11 -5.65 -11.56
C THR A 93 1.31 -5.13 -11.47
N LEU A 94 1.60 -4.34 -10.42
CA LEU A 94 2.95 -3.90 -10.10
C LEU A 94 3.48 -4.73 -8.95
N VAL A 95 4.74 -5.12 -9.04
CA VAL A 95 5.43 -5.88 -8.00
C VAL A 95 6.75 -5.18 -7.71
N SER A 96 7.03 -4.91 -6.44
CA SER A 96 8.31 -4.33 -6.03
C SER A 96 9.43 -5.35 -6.13
N ARG A 97 10.68 -4.87 -6.04
CA ARG A 97 11.79 -5.74 -5.62
C ARG A 97 11.53 -6.31 -4.23
N GLU A 98 12.17 -7.43 -3.93
CA GLU A 98 12.11 -8.04 -2.61
C GLU A 98 12.93 -7.20 -1.60
N PHE A 99 12.45 -7.16 -0.36
CA PHE A 99 13.10 -6.52 0.77
C PHE A 99 13.01 -7.40 2.01
N PRO A 100 13.97 -7.31 2.94
CA PRO A 100 13.95 -8.11 4.16
C PRO A 100 12.74 -7.76 5.05
N CYS A 101 12.04 -8.78 5.55
CA CYS A 101 10.96 -8.63 6.52
C CYS A 101 10.99 -9.81 7.49
N LYS A 102 11.38 -9.61 8.75
CA LYS A 102 11.45 -10.76 9.68
C LYS A 102 10.05 -11.30 9.98
N GLY A 103 9.97 -12.59 10.30
CA GLY A 103 8.74 -13.22 10.75
C GLY A 103 8.22 -12.60 12.06
N ASP A 104 6.89 -12.56 12.22
CA ASP A 104 6.18 -11.97 13.36
C ASP A 104 6.59 -10.53 13.68
N GLN A 105 6.72 -9.70 12.64
CA GLN A 105 7.02 -8.28 12.76
C GLN A 105 5.96 -7.37 12.16
N ILE A 106 5.85 -6.17 12.71
CA ILE A 106 5.05 -5.07 12.16
C ILE A 106 5.98 -4.12 11.42
N GLY A 107 5.85 -4.06 10.10
CA GLY A 107 6.51 -3.07 9.25
C GLY A 107 5.61 -1.85 9.03
N SER A 108 6.19 -0.65 9.05
CA SER A 108 5.47 0.61 8.85
C SER A 108 6.00 1.30 7.60
N PHE A 109 5.11 1.68 6.70
CA PHE A 109 5.48 2.23 5.40
C PHE A 109 4.66 3.48 5.07
N GLU A 110 5.32 4.47 4.49
CA GLU A 110 4.69 5.67 3.95
C GLU A 110 4.60 5.57 2.42
N PHE A 111 3.39 5.71 1.90
CA PHE A 111 3.08 5.83 0.48
C PHE A 111 2.93 7.31 0.16
N PHE A 112 3.77 7.83 -0.72
CA PHE A 112 3.87 9.26 -1.00
C PHE A 112 3.74 9.56 -2.48
N CYS A 113 2.72 10.34 -2.84
CA CYS A 113 2.56 10.91 -4.17
C CYS A 113 3.54 12.09 -4.34
N VAL A 114 4.51 11.96 -5.25
CA VAL A 114 5.48 13.02 -5.58
C VAL A 114 4.85 14.07 -6.48
N SER A 115 4.14 13.64 -7.54
CA SER A 115 3.59 14.54 -8.55
C SER A 115 2.41 15.39 -8.01
N PRO A 116 2.31 16.68 -8.38
CA PRO A 116 1.17 17.52 -8.03
C PRO A 116 -0.16 16.96 -8.56
N GLY A 117 -1.19 16.97 -7.72
CA GLY A 117 -2.52 16.47 -8.10
C GLY A 117 -2.66 14.95 -8.17
N CYS A 118 -1.61 14.20 -7.82
CA CYS A 118 -1.63 12.74 -7.68
C CYS A 118 -2.61 12.31 -6.58
N ILE A 119 -3.58 11.48 -6.97
CA ILE A 119 -4.50 10.79 -6.07
C ILE A 119 -4.49 9.32 -6.46
N VAL A 120 -4.18 8.48 -5.48
CA VAL A 120 -4.32 7.02 -5.55
C VAL A 120 -5.23 6.64 -4.40
N ASP A 121 -6.49 6.36 -4.70
CA ASP A 121 -7.49 5.93 -3.74
C ASP A 121 -7.87 4.47 -4.03
N ILE A 122 -7.82 3.63 -3.00
CA ILE A 122 -8.00 2.19 -3.11
C ILE A 122 -8.82 1.74 -1.91
N TRP A 123 -10.01 1.22 -2.20
CA TRP A 123 -10.86 0.53 -1.26
C TRP A 123 -10.74 -0.96 -1.50
N GLN A 124 -10.26 -1.67 -0.48
CA GLN A 124 -10.06 -3.12 -0.51
C GLN A 124 -10.86 -3.78 0.60
N ASP A 125 -11.37 -4.98 0.32
CA ASP A 125 -12.00 -5.86 1.28
C ASP A 125 -11.25 -7.22 1.32
N LYS A 126 -11.81 -8.20 2.03
CA LYS A 126 -11.22 -9.54 2.14
C LYS A 126 -11.70 -10.50 1.04
N GLN A 127 -12.42 -10.03 0.02
CA GLN A 127 -12.95 -10.90 -1.04
C GLN A 127 -11.87 -11.32 -2.02
N LEU A 128 -12.07 -12.49 -2.63
CA LEU A 128 -11.19 -13.03 -3.65
C LEU A 128 -11.71 -12.71 -5.07
N PRO A 129 -10.84 -12.41 -6.04
CA PRO A 129 -9.39 -12.21 -5.88
C PRO A 129 -9.07 -10.90 -5.12
N PRO A 130 -8.01 -10.83 -4.30
CA PRO A 130 -7.66 -9.58 -3.61
C PRO A 130 -7.31 -8.51 -4.65
N ILE A 131 -7.73 -7.27 -4.42
CA ILE A 131 -7.33 -6.10 -5.21
C ILE A 131 -6.58 -5.11 -4.33
N GLY A 132 -5.94 -4.14 -4.95
CA GLY A 132 -5.24 -3.08 -4.25
C GLY A 132 -3.85 -3.50 -3.82
N LEU A 133 -3.42 -2.97 -2.68
CA LEU A 133 -2.06 -3.12 -2.19
C LEU A 133 -1.97 -4.26 -1.17
N SER A 134 -1.08 -5.22 -1.42
CA SER A 134 -0.76 -6.31 -0.50
C SER A 134 0.74 -6.49 -0.35
N ILE A 135 1.13 -7.21 0.71
CA ILE A 135 2.49 -7.69 0.91
C ILE A 135 2.50 -9.20 0.70
N GLU A 136 3.40 -9.69 -0.14
CA GLU A 136 3.61 -11.11 -0.37
C GLU A 136 4.89 -11.53 0.36
N GLN A 137 4.77 -12.46 1.32
CA GLN A 137 5.93 -13.08 1.97
C GLN A 137 6.50 -14.19 1.07
N ARG A 138 7.82 -14.37 1.08
CA ARG A 138 8.61 -15.27 0.24
C ARG A 138 9.63 -16.02 1.10
N SER A 139 9.91 -17.26 0.70
CA SER A 139 10.83 -18.19 1.38
C SER A 139 12.23 -17.58 1.55
N SER A 140 12.87 -17.88 2.69
CA SER A 140 14.28 -17.59 2.94
C SER A 140 15.25 -18.54 2.22
N VAL A 141 14.73 -19.61 1.60
CA VAL A 141 15.44 -20.63 0.81
C VAL A 141 15.20 -20.43 -0.68
#